data_AF-A0A8J5JVA3-F1
#
_entry.id   AF-A0A8J5JVA3-F1
#
_cell.length_a   1.000
_cell.length_b   1.000
_cell.length_c   1.000
_cell.angle_alpha   90.00
_cell.angle_beta   90.00
_cell.angle_gamma   90.00
#
_symmetry.space_group_name_H-M   'P 1'
#
loop_
_entity.id
_entity.type
_entity.pdbx_description
1 polymer ?
#
loop_
_entity_poly.entity_id
_entity_poly.type
_entity_poly.pdbx_seq_one_letter_code
_entity_poly.pdbx_strand_id
1 'polypeptide(L)'
;MEVPRDTSNKRPIGKVFIPATAIGTDLSKVLSCPITPVPASLAYLKGLINKTGKTAVQKKLETKVNSQLPFTVDVCVTDAMFLIRSLVDLPAANGGVAGVLLSKLCAHARCVDFVCDTCTSPSIKDNERHMLGAIEVNIVTADPEQKRLKNVNQALSFGLFKISLYKLLAAGWEQDTYKEMIDGHEIYLALEEVCYKFEVKRGSVFRQIVPELGRQHEEADSRLICM
;
A
#
# COMPACT_ATOMS: atom_id res chain seq x y z
N MET A 1 -3.87 33.96 49.24
CA MET A 1 -5.06 34.30 48.43
C MET A 1 -5.01 33.41 47.21
N GLU A 2 -5.56 32.21 47.33
CA GLU A 2 -5.54 31.17 46.28
C GLU A 2 -6.78 31.31 45.41
N VAL A 3 -6.58 31.39 44.11
CA VAL A 3 -7.66 31.39 43.11
C VAL A 3 -8.06 29.93 42.86
N PRO A 4 -9.35 29.55 42.99
CA PRO A 4 -9.77 28.18 42.76
C PRO A 4 -9.68 27.85 41.26
N ARG A 5 -8.99 26.76 40.92
CA ARG A 5 -8.97 26.20 39.56
C ARG A 5 -10.29 25.50 39.30
N ASP A 6 -11.13 26.11 38.48
CA ASP A 6 -12.33 25.50 37.92
C ASP A 6 -11.95 24.25 37.10
N THR A 7 -12.47 23.10 37.52
CA THR A 7 -12.24 21.78 36.91
C THR A 7 -13.37 21.36 35.97
N SER A 8 -14.23 22.28 35.53
CA SER A 8 -15.44 21.93 34.75
C SER A 8 -15.25 21.67 33.25
N ASN A 9 -14.05 21.79 32.67
CA ASN A 9 -13.89 21.74 31.20
C ASN A 9 -13.65 20.34 30.60
N LYS A 10 -14.30 19.29 31.11
CA LYS A 10 -14.24 17.93 30.56
C LYS A 10 -15.63 17.35 30.37
N ARG A 11 -16.32 17.69 29.26
CA ARG A 11 -17.39 16.87 28.62
C ARG A 11 -18.01 17.60 27.40
N PRO A 12 -17.48 17.43 26.18
CA PRO A 12 -18.05 18.04 24.97
C PRO A 12 -19.44 17.48 24.59
N ILE A 13 -19.77 16.25 25.01
CA ILE A 13 -21.11 15.65 24.80
C ILE A 13 -22.21 16.42 25.53
N GLY A 14 -21.91 17.02 26.68
CA GLY A 14 -22.89 17.80 27.45
C GLY A 14 -23.36 19.06 26.72
N LYS A 15 -22.56 19.62 25.79
CA LYS A 15 -22.92 20.85 25.07
C LYS A 15 -23.84 20.61 23.85
N VAL A 16 -23.93 19.37 23.35
CA VAL A 16 -24.87 18.99 22.26
C VAL A 16 -26.22 18.56 22.82
N PHE A 17 -26.27 18.14 24.09
CA PHE A 17 -27.51 17.71 24.74
C PHE A 17 -28.41 18.90 25.14
N ILE A 18 -27.82 20.04 25.52
CA ILE A 18 -28.54 21.22 26.00
C ILE A 18 -29.45 21.86 24.93
N PRO A 19 -29.03 22.01 23.65
CA PRO A 19 -29.90 22.53 22.60
C PRO A 19 -31.05 21.57 22.23
N ALA A 20 -30.83 20.26 22.28
CA ALA A 20 -31.82 19.26 21.86
C ALA A 20 -33.06 19.22 22.79
N THR A 21 -32.83 19.40 24.09
CA THR A 21 -33.93 19.51 25.08
C THR A 21 -34.64 20.86 25.04
N ALA A 22 -33.98 21.91 24.59
CA ALA A 22 -34.55 23.27 24.55
C ALA A 22 -35.43 23.55 23.32
N ILE A 23 -35.28 22.77 22.23
CA ILE A 23 -35.92 23.04 20.93
C ILE A 23 -36.97 21.97 20.57
N GLY A 24 -37.28 21.02 21.47
CA GLY A 24 -38.29 19.99 21.23
C GLY A 24 -37.98 19.13 20.00
N THR A 25 -36.69 18.93 19.70
CA THR A 25 -36.25 18.20 18.50
C THR A 25 -36.12 16.72 18.82
N ASP A 26 -36.68 15.87 17.96
CA ASP A 26 -36.65 14.41 18.09
C ASP A 26 -35.20 13.89 18.13
N LEU A 27 -34.78 13.43 19.32
CA LEU A 27 -33.45 12.89 19.56
C LEU A 27 -33.12 11.71 18.64
N SER A 28 -34.15 10.97 18.22
CA SER A 28 -34.01 9.82 17.32
C SER A 28 -33.57 10.25 15.92
N LYS A 29 -33.97 11.45 15.46
CA LYS A 29 -33.48 12.06 14.22
C LYS A 29 -32.07 12.62 14.36
N VAL A 30 -31.73 13.22 15.50
CA VAL A 30 -30.38 13.74 15.76
C VAL A 30 -29.34 12.63 15.77
N LEU A 31 -29.68 11.46 16.32
CA LEU A 31 -28.81 10.28 16.33
C LEU A 31 -28.78 9.49 15.01
N SER A 32 -29.72 9.76 14.10
CA SER A 32 -29.76 9.15 12.76
C SER A 32 -28.77 9.79 11.76
N CYS A 33 -28.23 10.96 12.09
CA CYS A 33 -27.14 11.58 11.33
C CYS A 33 -25.83 11.41 12.10
N PRO A 34 -24.77 10.86 11.48
CA PRO A 34 -23.50 10.71 12.15
C PRO A 34 -22.92 12.10 12.46
N ILE A 35 -22.80 12.41 13.75
CA ILE A 35 -22.31 13.71 14.29
C ILE A 35 -20.85 13.97 13.86
N THR A 36 -20.15 12.92 13.42
CA THR A 36 -18.82 12.96 12.82
C THR A 36 -18.83 12.13 11.54
N PRO A 37 -18.10 12.52 10.48
CA PRO A 37 -18.04 11.77 9.20
C PRO A 37 -17.51 10.33 9.34
N VAL A 38 -16.98 9.96 10.52
CA VAL A 38 -16.48 8.63 10.86
C VAL A 38 -17.01 8.24 12.26
N PRO A 39 -17.45 7.00 12.50
CA PRO A 39 -17.86 6.52 13.82
C PRO A 39 -16.80 6.75 14.90
N ALA A 40 -17.21 7.12 16.12
CA ALA A 40 -16.29 7.35 17.24
C ALA A 40 -15.51 6.10 17.70
N SER A 41 -15.95 4.90 17.30
CA SER A 41 -15.18 3.66 17.46
C SER A 41 -13.93 3.62 16.57
N LEU A 42 -13.95 4.36 15.46
CA LEU A 42 -12.92 4.39 14.42
C LEU A 42 -12.15 5.73 14.39
N ALA A 43 -12.50 6.69 15.25
CA ALA A 43 -11.84 7.99 15.31
C ALA A 43 -11.72 8.53 16.75
N TYR A 44 -10.60 9.19 17.03
CA TYR A 44 -10.46 10.04 18.19
C TYR A 44 -11.50 11.16 18.16
N LEU A 45 -11.89 11.68 19.34
CA LEU A 45 -12.84 12.79 19.50
C LEU A 45 -12.47 14.08 18.75
N LYS A 46 -11.25 14.16 18.20
CA LYS A 46 -10.76 15.25 17.34
C LYS A 46 -10.94 14.98 15.84
N GLY A 47 -11.60 13.89 15.43
CA GLY A 47 -11.81 13.51 14.04
C GLY A 47 -10.64 12.78 13.37
N LEU A 48 -9.59 12.43 14.11
CA LEU A 48 -8.46 11.64 13.59
C LEU A 48 -8.77 10.15 13.69
N ILE A 49 -8.48 9.36 12.65
CA ILE A 49 -8.74 7.91 12.64
C ILE A 49 -7.94 7.21 13.75
N ASN A 50 -8.61 6.31 14.48
CA ASN A 50 -8.01 5.52 15.55
C ASN A 50 -7.20 4.37 14.93
N LYS A 51 -5.90 4.59 14.74
CA LYS A 51 -4.99 3.55 14.24
C LYS A 51 -4.79 2.48 15.30
N THR A 52 -5.56 1.39 15.26
CA THR A 52 -5.22 0.18 16.01
C THR A 52 -3.93 -0.40 15.43
N GLY A 53 -2.93 -0.66 16.28
CA GLY A 53 -1.69 -1.27 15.82
C GLY A 53 -1.94 -2.67 15.26
N LYS A 54 -1.99 -2.81 13.93
CA LYS A 54 -2.15 -4.09 13.20
C LYS A 54 -1.20 -5.16 13.78
N THR A 55 0.01 -4.77 14.13
CA THR A 55 1.07 -5.60 14.73
C THR A 55 0.70 -6.19 16.10
N ALA A 56 -0.09 -5.50 16.92
CA ALA A 56 -0.48 -5.97 18.25
C ALA A 56 -1.53 -7.08 18.19
N VAL A 57 -2.42 -7.02 17.19
CA VAL A 57 -3.41 -8.07 16.90
C VAL A 57 -2.71 -9.29 16.30
N GLN A 58 -1.84 -9.08 15.30
CA GLN A 58 -1.05 -10.14 14.68
C GLN A 58 -0.23 -10.93 15.68
N LYS A 59 0.55 -10.28 16.56
CA LYS A 59 1.34 -10.96 17.60
C LYS A 59 0.50 -11.83 18.55
N LYS A 60 -0.72 -11.38 18.87
CA LYS A 60 -1.66 -12.15 19.71
C LYS A 60 -2.29 -13.34 18.98
N LEU A 61 -2.35 -13.30 17.65
CA LEU A 61 -2.83 -14.41 16.83
C LEU A 61 -1.71 -15.42 16.57
N GLU A 62 -0.49 -14.95 16.28
CA GLU A 62 0.70 -15.79 16.11
C GLU A 62 1.00 -16.63 17.36
N THR A 63 0.84 -16.06 18.55
CA THR A 63 1.01 -16.79 19.83
C THR A 63 -0.03 -17.91 20.04
N LYS A 64 -1.11 -17.95 19.26
CA LYS A 64 -2.13 -18.99 19.32
C LYS A 64 -1.97 -20.08 18.24
N VAL A 65 -1.03 -19.90 17.31
CA VAL A 65 -0.79 -20.83 16.21
C VAL A 65 0.57 -21.50 16.42
N ASN A 66 0.58 -22.83 16.56
CA ASN A 66 1.81 -23.60 16.63
C ASN A 66 2.04 -24.26 15.27
N SER A 67 2.72 -23.55 14.37
CA SER A 67 3.05 -24.04 13.03
C SER A 67 4.55 -24.33 12.91
N GLN A 68 4.90 -25.49 12.37
CA GLN A 68 6.27 -25.76 11.93
C GLN A 68 6.54 -24.98 10.64
N LEU A 69 7.69 -24.31 10.56
CA LEU A 69 8.12 -23.63 9.35
C LEU A 69 8.38 -24.66 8.25
N PRO A 70 7.82 -24.47 7.03
CA PRO A 70 8.13 -25.34 5.91
C PRO A 70 9.61 -25.20 5.53
N PHE A 71 10.21 -26.30 5.06
CA PHE A 71 11.62 -26.34 4.63
C PHE A 71 11.86 -25.68 3.27
N THR A 72 10.81 -25.51 2.48
CA THR A 72 10.84 -24.94 1.12
C THR A 72 9.76 -23.88 0.97
N VAL A 73 10.05 -22.84 0.20
CA VAL A 73 9.10 -21.76 -0.13
C VAL A 73 8.76 -21.89 -1.61
N ASP A 74 7.55 -22.37 -1.89
CA ASP A 74 7.07 -22.54 -3.27
C ASP A 74 6.59 -21.22 -3.88
N VAL A 75 6.01 -20.36 -3.04
CA VAL A 75 5.43 -19.06 -3.39
C VAL A 75 5.98 -17.98 -2.46
N CYS A 76 6.49 -16.89 -3.04
CA CYS A 76 6.92 -15.71 -2.30
C CYS A 76 6.05 -14.53 -2.69
N VAL A 77 5.35 -13.97 -1.71
CA VAL A 77 4.58 -12.74 -1.93
C VAL A 77 5.30 -11.55 -1.32
N THR A 78 5.56 -10.55 -2.15
CA THR A 78 6.41 -9.41 -1.81
C THR A 78 5.65 -8.10 -2.03
N ASP A 79 5.58 -7.28 -0.97
CA ASP A 79 5.17 -5.88 -1.08
C ASP A 79 6.25 -5.09 -1.84
N ALA A 80 5.86 -4.53 -2.98
CA ALA A 80 6.76 -3.79 -3.85
C ALA A 80 7.39 -2.59 -3.16
N MET A 81 6.63 -1.85 -2.35
CA MET A 81 7.14 -0.68 -1.67
C MET A 81 8.13 -1.03 -0.58
N PHE A 82 7.88 -2.12 0.14
CA PHE A 82 8.82 -2.63 1.13
C PHE A 82 10.15 -3.04 0.47
N LEU A 83 10.10 -3.85 -0.59
CA LEU A 83 11.31 -4.31 -1.26
C LEU A 83 12.12 -3.13 -1.80
N ILE A 84 11.50 -2.22 -2.55
CA ILE A 84 12.22 -1.09 -3.16
C ILE A 84 12.86 -0.19 -2.09
N ARG A 85 12.19 0.05 -0.95
CA ARG A 85 12.76 0.85 0.15
C ARG A 85 13.86 0.14 0.93
N SER A 86 13.86 -1.19 0.94
CA SER A 86 14.89 -1.98 1.62
C SER A 86 16.22 -2.03 0.85
N LEU A 87 16.22 -1.68 -0.44
CA LEU A 87 17.42 -1.69 -1.27
C LEU A 87 18.27 -0.44 -1.00
N VAL A 88 19.46 -0.66 -0.42
CA VAL A 88 20.42 0.40 -0.06
C VAL A 88 21.24 0.83 -1.29
N ASP A 89 21.71 -0.14 -2.08
CA ASP A 89 22.57 0.08 -3.24
C ASP A 89 21.83 -0.22 -4.54
N LEU A 90 21.05 0.77 -4.99
CA LEU A 90 20.39 0.69 -6.29
C LEU A 90 21.37 1.10 -7.42
N PRO A 91 21.23 0.54 -8.64
CA PRO A 91 21.99 0.98 -9.81
C PRO A 91 21.65 2.41 -10.26
N ALA A 92 22.57 3.03 -11.01
CA ALA A 92 22.43 4.42 -11.45
C ALA A 92 21.38 4.63 -12.55
N ALA A 93 21.04 3.59 -13.31
CA ALA A 93 20.00 3.60 -14.35
C ALA A 93 18.77 2.82 -13.89
N ASN A 94 17.58 3.22 -14.33
CA ASN A 94 16.33 2.58 -13.91
C ASN A 94 16.21 1.12 -14.40
N GLY A 95 16.79 0.78 -15.56
CA GLY A 95 16.87 -0.59 -16.06
C GLY A 95 17.67 -1.49 -15.12
N GLY A 96 18.79 -0.99 -14.58
CA GLY A 96 19.54 -1.71 -13.56
C GLY A 96 18.73 -1.96 -12.28
N VAL A 97 17.89 -0.99 -11.87
CA VAL A 97 16.96 -1.18 -10.74
C VAL A 97 15.98 -2.31 -11.01
N ALA A 98 15.44 -2.40 -12.24
CA ALA A 98 14.54 -3.47 -12.63
C ALA A 98 15.20 -4.85 -12.53
N GLY A 99 16.46 -4.98 -12.97
CA GLY A 99 17.22 -6.23 -12.86
C GLY A 99 17.57 -6.63 -11.43
N VAL A 100 17.96 -5.67 -10.58
CA VAL A 100 18.23 -5.96 -9.15
C VAL A 100 16.96 -6.42 -8.43
N LEU A 101 15.82 -5.78 -8.68
CA LEU A 101 14.54 -6.20 -8.12
C LEU A 101 14.18 -7.61 -8.57
N LEU A 102 14.30 -7.89 -9.87
CA LEU A 102 13.98 -9.20 -10.44
C LEU A 102 14.85 -10.31 -9.84
N SER A 103 16.17 -10.10 -9.76
CA SER A 103 17.09 -11.08 -9.18
C SER A 103 16.77 -11.39 -7.71
N LYS A 104 16.35 -10.37 -6.93
CA LYS A 104 15.94 -10.57 -5.55
C LYS A 104 14.66 -11.38 -5.46
N LEU A 105 13.68 -11.11 -6.32
CA LEU A 105 12.42 -11.83 -6.38
C LEU A 105 12.64 -13.32 -6.70
N CYS A 106 13.36 -13.62 -7.79
CA CYS A 106 13.63 -15.00 -8.21
C CYS A 106 14.51 -15.79 -7.21
N ALA A 107 15.29 -15.12 -6.36
CA ALA A 107 16.10 -15.82 -5.36
C ALA A 107 15.28 -16.47 -4.23
N HIS A 108 14.02 -16.06 -4.04
CA HIS A 108 13.23 -16.46 -2.87
C HIS A 108 12.27 -17.63 -3.11
N ALA A 109 11.69 -17.75 -4.30
CA ALA A 109 10.73 -18.80 -4.62
C ALA A 109 10.57 -18.96 -6.13
N ARG A 110 10.03 -20.11 -6.54
CA ARG A 110 9.70 -20.38 -7.94
C ARG A 110 8.54 -19.53 -8.44
N CYS A 111 7.51 -19.36 -7.62
CA CYS A 111 6.37 -18.49 -7.89
C CYS A 111 6.53 -17.21 -7.07
N VAL A 112 6.49 -16.06 -7.73
CA VAL A 112 6.68 -14.77 -7.05
C VAL A 112 5.56 -13.81 -7.37
N ASP A 113 4.88 -13.36 -6.34
CA ASP A 113 3.83 -12.35 -6.42
C ASP A 113 4.40 -11.01 -5.96
N PHE A 114 4.62 -10.11 -6.91
CA PHE A 114 5.08 -8.76 -6.67
C PHE A 114 3.88 -7.80 -6.68
N VAL A 115 3.50 -7.34 -5.49
CA VAL A 115 2.24 -6.62 -5.28
C VAL A 115 2.50 -5.14 -5.09
N CYS A 116 1.99 -4.33 -6.01
CA CYS A 116 2.12 -2.89 -5.97
C CYS A 116 0.89 -2.22 -5.34
N ASP A 117 1.15 -1.24 -4.48
CA ASP A 117 0.15 -0.25 -4.06
C ASP A 117 -0.36 0.51 -5.28
N THR A 118 -1.66 0.76 -5.34
CA THR A 118 -2.25 1.64 -6.35
C THR A 118 -2.45 3.03 -5.76
N CYS A 119 -2.31 4.06 -6.59
CA CYS A 119 -2.61 5.43 -6.20
C CYS A 119 -3.84 5.88 -6.96
N THR A 120 -5.01 5.78 -6.33
CA THR A 120 -6.29 6.25 -6.89
C THR A 120 -6.72 7.52 -6.17
N SER A 121 -7.38 8.42 -6.92
CA SER A 121 -8.01 9.63 -6.38
C SER A 121 -9.44 9.73 -6.92
N PRO A 122 -10.43 10.08 -6.09
CA PRO A 122 -10.33 10.29 -4.65
C PRO A 122 -10.27 8.96 -3.88
N SER A 123 -9.46 8.87 -2.82
CA SER A 123 -9.38 7.71 -1.94
C SER A 123 -9.07 8.09 -0.49
N ILE A 124 -9.20 7.13 0.44
CA ILE A 124 -8.84 7.34 1.85
C ILE A 124 -7.33 7.65 1.96
N LYS A 125 -6.48 6.91 1.26
CA LYS A 125 -5.03 7.17 1.25
C LYS A 125 -4.69 8.49 0.56
N ASP A 126 -5.44 8.90 -0.46
CA ASP A 126 -5.26 10.21 -1.10
C ASP A 126 -5.54 11.36 -0.10
N ASN A 127 -6.63 11.25 0.66
CA ASN A 127 -6.91 12.18 1.76
C ASN A 127 -5.82 12.15 2.85
N GLU A 128 -5.34 10.97 3.26
CA GLU A 128 -4.23 10.87 4.22
C GLU A 128 -2.96 11.56 3.70
N ARG A 129 -2.61 11.37 2.42
CA ARG A 129 -1.47 12.02 1.76
C ARG A 129 -1.64 13.54 1.74
N HIS A 130 -2.82 14.02 1.38
CA HIS A 130 -3.13 15.45 1.35
C HIS A 130 -3.06 16.09 2.74
N MET A 131 -3.57 15.40 3.77
CA MET A 131 -3.48 15.84 5.17
C MET A 131 -2.03 15.87 5.70
N LEU A 132 -1.14 15.05 5.15
CA LEU A 132 0.29 15.07 5.43
C LEU A 132 1.06 16.12 4.61
N GLY A 133 0.37 16.94 3.81
CA GLY A 133 0.97 17.97 2.98
C GLY A 133 1.76 17.42 1.78
N ALA A 134 1.47 16.19 1.35
CA ALA A 134 2.09 15.63 0.16
C ALA A 134 1.62 16.40 -1.08
N ILE A 135 2.58 17.03 -1.76
CA ILE A 135 2.35 17.65 -3.07
C ILE A 135 2.71 16.61 -4.12
N GLU A 136 1.76 16.26 -4.97
CA GLU A 136 2.01 15.42 -6.13
C GLU A 136 2.95 16.14 -7.10
N VAL A 137 4.11 15.53 -7.35
CA VAL A 137 5.06 15.99 -8.38
C VAL A 137 5.01 14.99 -9.52
N ASN A 138 4.74 15.47 -10.72
CA ASN A 138 4.72 14.63 -11.91
C ASN A 138 6.16 14.31 -12.34
N ILE A 139 6.70 13.22 -11.80
CA ILE A 139 8.01 12.69 -12.18
C ILE A 139 7.79 11.40 -12.97
N VAL A 140 8.04 11.47 -14.28
CA VAL A 140 7.88 10.33 -15.18
C VAL A 140 9.22 9.59 -15.33
N THR A 141 9.21 8.29 -15.10
CA THR A 141 10.33 7.37 -15.38
C THR A 141 9.92 6.42 -16.50
N ALA A 142 10.07 6.87 -17.74
CA ALA A 142 9.64 6.11 -18.92
C ALA A 142 10.78 5.33 -19.59
N ASP A 143 12.04 5.69 -19.31
CA ASP A 143 13.20 5.14 -20.01
C ASP A 143 14.09 4.31 -19.06
N PRO A 144 14.40 3.04 -19.41
CA PRO A 144 15.34 2.21 -18.66
C PRO A 144 16.75 2.82 -18.56
N GLU A 145 17.21 3.55 -19.57
CA GLU A 145 18.53 4.20 -19.60
C GLU A 145 18.55 5.53 -18.83
N GLN A 146 17.38 6.06 -18.49
CA GLN A 146 17.28 7.27 -17.69
C GLN A 146 17.99 7.07 -16.35
N LYS A 147 18.83 8.05 -16.02
CA LYS A 147 19.46 8.11 -14.69
C LYS A 147 18.39 8.14 -13.61
N ARG A 148 18.54 7.23 -12.66
CA ARG A 148 17.73 7.17 -11.46
C ARG A 148 17.83 8.48 -10.70
N LEU A 149 16.72 8.88 -10.07
CA LEU A 149 16.71 10.01 -9.15
C LEU A 149 17.69 9.78 -7.99
N LYS A 150 18.40 10.85 -7.60
CA LYS A 150 19.36 10.80 -6.49
C LYS A 150 18.67 10.39 -5.18
N ASN A 151 17.47 10.91 -4.92
CA ASN A 151 16.71 10.64 -3.71
C ASN A 151 15.45 9.80 -4.02
N VAL A 152 15.66 8.50 -4.24
CA VAL A 152 14.58 7.54 -4.57
C VAL A 152 13.55 7.47 -3.44
N ASN A 153 13.98 7.46 -2.19
CA ASN A 153 13.07 7.38 -1.04
C ASN A 153 12.09 8.55 -0.98
N GLN A 154 12.55 9.75 -1.34
CA GLN A 154 11.68 10.91 -1.48
C GLN A 154 10.74 10.75 -2.69
N ALA A 155 11.26 10.33 -3.84
CA ALA A 155 10.45 10.14 -5.05
C ALA A 155 9.33 9.10 -4.84
N LEU A 156 9.59 8.05 -4.07
CA LEU A 156 8.63 7.04 -3.63
C LEU A 156 7.55 7.56 -2.66
N SER A 157 7.53 8.85 -2.32
CA SER A 157 6.38 9.47 -1.66
C SER A 157 5.31 9.94 -2.65
N PHE A 158 5.67 10.16 -3.92
CA PHE A 158 4.77 10.64 -4.97
C PHE A 158 4.05 9.48 -5.66
N GLY A 159 2.72 9.57 -5.82
CA GLY A 159 1.93 8.48 -6.39
C GLY A 159 2.23 8.25 -7.86
N LEU A 160 2.28 9.32 -8.66
CA LEU A 160 2.61 9.26 -10.09
C LEU A 160 3.99 8.65 -10.35
N PHE A 161 4.97 8.94 -9.50
CA PHE A 161 6.30 8.33 -9.64
C PHE A 161 6.24 6.82 -9.41
N LYS A 162 5.52 6.35 -8.38
CA LYS A 162 5.36 4.91 -8.11
C LYS A 162 4.72 4.20 -9.30
N ILE A 163 3.61 4.73 -9.82
CA ILE A 163 2.91 4.18 -10.98
C ILE A 163 3.86 4.12 -12.18
N SER A 164 4.58 5.22 -12.47
CA SER A 164 5.53 5.28 -13.58
C SER A 164 6.65 4.25 -13.42
N LEU A 165 7.18 4.08 -12.20
CA LEU A 165 8.21 3.09 -11.90
C LEU A 165 7.69 1.67 -12.12
N TYR A 166 6.49 1.34 -11.64
CA TYR A 166 5.93 -0.01 -11.83
C TYR A 166 5.62 -0.32 -13.30
N LYS A 167 5.16 0.68 -14.07
CA LYS A 167 4.98 0.54 -15.53
C LYS A 167 6.30 0.28 -16.23
N LEU A 168 7.37 0.96 -15.80
CA LEU A 168 8.72 0.70 -16.30
C LEU A 168 9.18 -0.73 -15.99
N LEU A 169 8.94 -1.24 -14.77
CA LEU A 169 9.25 -2.63 -14.42
C LEU A 169 8.48 -3.61 -15.31
N ALA A 170 7.17 -3.40 -15.49
CA ALA A 170 6.31 -4.24 -16.31
C ALA A 170 6.76 -4.31 -17.78
N ALA A 171 7.26 -3.20 -18.32
CA ALA A 171 7.79 -3.13 -19.68
C ALA A 171 9.22 -3.69 -19.76
N GLY A 172 10.05 -3.44 -18.76
CA GLY A 172 11.43 -3.91 -18.71
C GLY A 172 11.52 -5.43 -18.60
N TRP A 173 10.70 -6.05 -17.74
CA TRP A 173 10.74 -7.50 -17.51
C TRP A 173 10.21 -8.33 -18.67
N GLU A 174 9.54 -7.73 -19.66
CA GLU A 174 9.15 -8.41 -20.91
C GLU A 174 10.35 -8.63 -21.86
N GLN A 175 11.49 -7.98 -21.63
CA GLN A 175 12.65 -8.08 -22.50
C GLN A 175 13.42 -9.40 -22.31
N ASP A 176 13.85 -9.99 -23.42
CA ASP A 176 14.62 -11.25 -23.43
C ASP A 176 15.98 -11.16 -22.71
N THR A 177 16.48 -9.95 -22.42
CA THR A 177 17.66 -9.73 -21.55
C THR A 177 17.49 -10.35 -20.17
N TYR A 178 16.25 -10.48 -19.67
CA TYR A 178 15.95 -11.07 -18.36
C TYR A 178 15.58 -12.55 -18.42
N LYS A 179 15.61 -13.17 -19.61
CA LYS A 179 15.19 -14.56 -19.83
C LYS A 179 15.85 -15.53 -18.87
N GLU A 180 17.17 -15.50 -18.73
CA GLU A 180 17.89 -16.44 -17.85
C GLU A 180 17.49 -16.30 -16.37
N MET A 181 17.02 -15.11 -15.98
CA MET A 181 16.60 -14.81 -14.62
C MET A 181 15.15 -15.25 -14.35
N ILE A 182 14.29 -15.16 -15.37
CA ILE A 182 12.87 -15.55 -15.31
C ILE A 182 12.70 -17.05 -15.59
N ASP A 183 13.67 -17.70 -16.25
CA ASP A 183 13.57 -19.11 -16.59
C ASP A 183 13.37 -19.96 -15.33
N GLY A 184 12.45 -20.92 -15.41
CA GLY A 184 12.00 -21.71 -14.27
C GLY A 184 11.13 -20.99 -13.24
N HIS A 185 10.81 -19.70 -13.41
CA HIS A 185 10.00 -18.91 -12.49
C HIS A 185 8.66 -18.47 -13.11
N GLU A 186 7.66 -18.30 -12.25
CA GLU A 186 6.41 -17.61 -12.59
C GLU A 186 6.34 -16.32 -11.78
N ILE A 187 6.29 -15.17 -12.44
CA ILE A 187 6.30 -13.87 -11.78
C ILE A 187 5.00 -13.15 -12.06
N TYR A 188 4.24 -12.88 -11.01
CA TYR A 188 3.00 -12.12 -11.06
C TYR A 188 3.26 -10.69 -10.58
N LEU A 189 2.91 -9.70 -11.40
CA LEU A 189 3.02 -8.29 -11.08
C LEU A 189 1.61 -7.70 -11.02
N ALA A 190 1.11 -7.43 -9.82
CA ALA A 190 -0.15 -6.72 -9.65
C ALA A 190 0.07 -5.20 -9.68
N LEU A 191 -0.41 -4.56 -10.73
CA LEU A 191 -0.25 -3.13 -10.99
C LEU A 191 -1.59 -2.51 -11.38
N GLU A 192 -2.05 -1.51 -10.63
CA GLU A 192 -3.35 -0.88 -10.85
C GLU A 192 -4.43 -1.97 -10.89
N GLU A 193 -5.30 -2.02 -11.89
CA GLU A 193 -6.37 -3.02 -12.00
C GLU A 193 -5.92 -4.33 -12.68
N VAL A 194 -4.66 -4.41 -13.11
CA VAL A 194 -4.15 -5.49 -13.96
C VAL A 194 -3.12 -6.32 -13.20
N CYS A 195 -3.17 -7.64 -13.41
CA CYS A 195 -2.10 -8.54 -13.01
C CYS A 195 -1.41 -9.09 -14.26
N TYR A 196 -0.09 -8.89 -14.35
CA TYR A 196 0.74 -9.45 -15.41
C TYR A 196 1.43 -10.71 -14.90
N LYS A 197 1.41 -11.80 -15.67
CA LYS A 197 2.27 -12.96 -15.46
C LYS A 197 3.42 -12.92 -16.46
N PHE A 198 4.64 -13.11 -15.98
CA PHE A 198 5.85 -13.29 -16.76
C PHE A 198 6.35 -14.73 -16.61
N GLU A 199 6.67 -15.35 -17.73
CA GLU A 199 7.24 -16.70 -17.81
C GLU A 199 8.06 -16.87 -19.10
N VAL A 200 9.06 -17.75 -19.10
CA VAL A 200 9.80 -18.07 -20.32
C VAL A 200 9.08 -19.18 -21.08
N LYS A 201 8.66 -18.90 -22.31
CA LYS A 201 8.05 -19.88 -23.23
C LYS A 201 8.83 -19.93 -24.53
N ARG A 202 9.21 -21.13 -24.95
CA ARG A 202 9.94 -21.37 -26.22
C ARG A 202 11.23 -20.53 -26.34
N GLY A 203 11.84 -20.21 -25.21
CA GLY A 203 13.09 -19.47 -25.18
C GLY A 203 12.97 -17.95 -25.32
N SER A 204 11.78 -17.37 -25.17
CA SER A 204 11.59 -15.91 -25.01
C SER A 204 10.70 -15.63 -23.80
N VAL A 205 10.82 -14.43 -23.24
CA VAL A 205 9.98 -13.97 -22.13
C VAL A 205 8.60 -13.63 -22.68
N PHE A 206 7.57 -14.17 -22.04
CA PHE A 206 6.18 -13.90 -22.41
C PHE A 206 5.47 -13.20 -21.25
N ARG A 207 4.82 -12.08 -21.57
CA ARG A 207 3.93 -11.38 -20.65
C ARG A 207 2.48 -11.65 -21.04
N GLN A 208 1.68 -12.11 -20.08
CA GLN A 208 0.23 -12.26 -20.24
C GLN A 208 -0.52 -11.53 -19.14
N ILE A 209 -1.72 -11.06 -19.43
CA ILE A 209 -2.63 -10.55 -18.42
C ILE A 209 -3.37 -11.73 -17.80
N VAL A 210 -3.52 -11.74 -16.48
CA VAL A 210 -4.30 -12.73 -15.72
C VAL A 210 -5.51 -12.01 -15.13
N PRO A 211 -6.66 -12.00 -15.84
CA PRO A 211 -7.84 -11.23 -15.43
C PRO A 211 -8.41 -11.66 -14.08
N GLU A 212 -8.25 -12.93 -13.72
CA GLU A 212 -8.75 -13.51 -12.47
C GLU A 212 -8.13 -12.83 -11.24
N LEU A 213 -6.88 -12.39 -11.37
CA LEU A 213 -6.08 -11.73 -10.35
C LEU A 213 -6.12 -10.18 -10.44
N GLY A 214 -6.83 -9.62 -11.43
CA GLY A 214 -7.04 -8.18 -11.58
C GLY A 214 -8.06 -7.64 -10.57
N ARG A 215 -7.69 -6.58 -9.83
CA ARG A 215 -8.53 -6.01 -8.75
C ARG A 215 -8.31 -4.51 -8.53
N GLN A 216 -9.34 -3.84 -7.99
CA GLN A 216 -9.35 -2.39 -7.72
C GLN A 216 -8.89 -2.01 -6.29
N HIS A 217 -8.49 -2.98 -5.46
CA HIS A 217 -8.04 -2.69 -4.09
C HIS A 217 -6.80 -1.78 -4.10
N GLU A 218 -6.78 -0.76 -3.25
CA GLU A 218 -5.69 0.23 -3.25
C GLU A 218 -4.41 -0.28 -2.55
N GLU A 219 -4.55 -1.02 -1.44
CA GLU A 219 -3.42 -1.48 -0.62
C GLU A 219 -2.90 -2.86 -1.06
N ALA A 220 -1.58 -3.05 -1.02
CA ALA A 220 -0.94 -4.34 -1.27
C ALA A 220 -1.47 -5.44 -0.35
N ASP A 221 -1.59 -5.19 0.97
CA ASP A 221 -2.07 -6.17 1.95
C ASP A 221 -3.50 -6.67 1.66
N SER A 222 -4.35 -5.80 1.13
CA SER A 222 -5.73 -6.14 0.72
C SER A 222 -5.76 -6.93 -0.60
N ARG A 223 -4.76 -6.76 -1.46
CA ARG A 223 -4.59 -7.56 -2.69
C ARG A 223 -4.12 -8.97 -2.40
N LEU A 224 -3.30 -9.16 -1.36
CA LEU A 224 -2.77 -10.48 -0.95
C LEU A 224 -3.86 -11.50 -0.66
N ILE A 225 -4.98 -11.08 -0.07
CA ILE A 225 -6.08 -11.99 0.33
C ILE A 225 -6.79 -12.58 -0.91
N CYS A 226 -6.58 -11.98 -2.08
CA CYS A 226 -7.27 -12.31 -3.32
C CYS A 226 -6.36 -12.94 -4.38
N MET A 227 -5.07 -13.15 -4.08
CA MET A 227 -4.10 -13.85 -4.93
C MET A 227 -4.04 -15.33 -4.60
#